data_AF-A0A8B3FL54-F1
#
_entry.id   AF-A0A8B3FL54-F1
#
_cell.length_a   1.000
_cell.length_b   1.000
_cell.length_c   1.000
_cell.angle_alpha   90.00
_cell.angle_beta   90.00
_cell.angle_gamma   90.00
#
_symmetry.space_group_name_H-M   'P 1'
#
loop_
_entity.id
_entity.type
_entity.pdbx_description
1 polymer ?
#
loop_
_entity_poly.entity_id
_entity_poly.type
_entity_poly.pdbx_seq_one_letter_code
_entity_poly.pdbx_strand_id
1 'polypeptide(L)'
;MDWANLIADVDRIIGVHYSPGREGRKINKVVLHHNAGRLTIDQCYNTWQTREASAHYQVEHGGRIGQLVNDSDTAWHAGDWETNLTSIGIEHANERTAPDWTISDATLDAGAHLVAAICRYYGLGRPQWQKNVFGHRDFSSTSCPGALYDRQIGEYMRRAQAYYDGQNPGTVSTATAKPASGGKPALPANYPLPWPLPQGHYYGPVDGPEDSHGGYYAAERPQVRAIQQALIACGYVPGITDTSSSWADGVWEQPTTDAVVRFQRDMRPTGTDRWGEFWADDCQTLRGRFA
;
A
#
# COMPACT_ATOMS: atom_id res chain seq x y z
N MET A 1 3.67 -10.21 0.05
CA MET A 1 3.35 -10.94 -1.17
C MET A 1 4.65 -11.41 -1.79
N ASP A 2 4.71 -12.65 -2.26
CA ASP A 2 5.77 -13.12 -3.15
C ASP A 2 5.40 -12.75 -4.59
N TRP A 3 6.05 -11.71 -5.12
CA TRP A 3 5.79 -11.18 -6.45
C TRP A 3 6.26 -12.09 -7.58
N ALA A 4 7.23 -12.98 -7.32
CA ALA A 4 7.77 -13.87 -8.35
C ALA A 4 6.85 -15.05 -8.60
N ASN A 5 6.20 -15.54 -7.54
CA ASN A 5 5.33 -16.72 -7.57
C ASN A 5 3.83 -16.39 -7.42
N LEU A 6 3.47 -15.10 -7.39
CA LEU A 6 2.10 -14.60 -7.18
C LEU A 6 1.41 -15.11 -5.91
N ILE A 7 2.17 -15.29 -4.82
CA ILE A 7 1.61 -15.72 -3.54
C ILE A 7 1.21 -14.48 -2.74
N ALA A 8 -0.10 -14.28 -2.54
CA ALA A 8 -0.65 -13.16 -1.80
C ALA A 8 -0.17 -13.14 -0.33
N ASP A 9 -0.41 -12.02 0.38
CA ASP A 9 -0.14 -11.98 1.83
C ASP A 9 -1.07 -12.90 2.61
N VAL A 10 -2.27 -13.15 2.05
CA VAL A 10 -3.32 -13.98 2.63
C VAL A 10 -4.07 -14.71 1.54
N ASP A 11 -4.27 -16.01 1.72
CA ASP A 11 -5.24 -16.76 0.94
C ASP A 11 -6.56 -16.82 1.71
N ARG A 12 -7.60 -16.22 1.13
CA ARG A 12 -8.98 -16.23 1.65
C ARG A 12 -9.92 -16.70 0.55
N ILE A 13 -9.63 -17.89 0.02
CA ILE A 13 -10.31 -18.47 -1.14
C ILE A 13 -11.80 -18.70 -0.84
N ILE A 14 -12.67 -18.19 -1.70
CA ILE A 14 -14.12 -18.36 -1.59
C ILE A 14 -14.56 -19.73 -2.13
N GLY A 15 -15.64 -20.29 -1.54
CA GLY A 15 -16.25 -21.54 -1.99
C GLY A 15 -17.40 -21.38 -2.99
N VAL A 16 -17.82 -20.14 -3.29
CA VAL A 16 -19.01 -19.82 -4.10
C VAL A 16 -18.75 -18.63 -5.02
N HIS A 17 -19.63 -18.40 -5.99
CA HIS A 17 -19.60 -17.26 -6.92
C HIS A 17 -18.30 -17.11 -7.74
N TYR A 18 -17.77 -18.25 -8.17
CA TYR A 18 -16.75 -18.38 -9.21
C TYR A 18 -17.10 -19.60 -10.07
N SER A 19 -16.44 -19.73 -11.22
CA SER A 19 -16.54 -20.94 -12.06
C SER A 19 -15.20 -21.65 -12.13
N PRO A 20 -15.14 -22.97 -11.89
CA PRO A 20 -13.89 -23.72 -12.01
C PRO A 20 -13.31 -23.67 -13.43
N GLY A 21 -12.00 -23.46 -13.52
CA GLY A 21 -11.31 -23.35 -14.80
C GLY A 21 -11.66 -22.08 -15.58
N ARG A 22 -11.21 -22.04 -16.84
CA ARG A 22 -11.35 -20.91 -17.77
C ARG A 22 -11.85 -21.31 -19.16
N GLU A 23 -12.52 -22.46 -19.27
CA GLU A 23 -13.01 -23.00 -20.54
C GLU A 23 -11.96 -23.04 -21.67
N GLY A 24 -10.71 -23.35 -21.32
CA GLY A 24 -9.59 -23.37 -22.27
C GLY A 24 -9.05 -21.99 -22.69
N ARG A 25 -9.63 -20.88 -22.20
CA ARG A 25 -9.08 -19.54 -22.40
C ARG A 25 -7.82 -19.34 -21.57
N LYS A 26 -6.95 -18.49 -22.07
CA LYS A 26 -5.75 -18.02 -21.36
C LYS A 26 -6.02 -16.64 -20.78
N ILE A 27 -5.44 -16.38 -19.62
CA ILE A 27 -5.33 -15.02 -19.07
C ILE A 27 -4.54 -14.17 -20.07
N ASN A 28 -5.11 -13.05 -20.50
CA ASN A 28 -4.47 -12.12 -21.43
C ASN A 28 -4.47 -10.66 -20.94
N LYS A 29 -5.19 -10.37 -19.85
CA LYS A 29 -5.33 -9.00 -19.32
C LYS A 29 -5.64 -8.97 -17.83
N VAL A 30 -5.48 -7.79 -17.24
CA VAL A 30 -5.92 -7.47 -15.87
C VAL A 30 -7.05 -6.45 -15.93
N VAL A 31 -8.05 -6.60 -15.05
CA VAL A 31 -9.16 -5.64 -14.89
C VAL A 31 -9.12 -5.03 -13.49
N LEU A 32 -9.01 -3.71 -13.43
CA LEU A 32 -8.97 -2.93 -12.21
C LEU A 32 -10.37 -2.57 -11.75
N HIS A 33 -10.59 -2.69 -10.44
CA HIS A 33 -11.81 -2.33 -9.75
C HIS A 33 -11.52 -1.46 -8.52
N HIS A 34 -12.55 -0.74 -8.06
CA HIS A 34 -12.56 -0.15 -6.72
C HIS A 34 -13.72 -0.74 -5.91
N ASN A 35 -13.54 -0.83 -4.60
CA ASN A 35 -14.49 -1.50 -3.73
C ASN A 35 -15.80 -0.73 -3.50
N ALA A 36 -15.84 0.54 -3.91
CA ALA A 36 -16.84 1.51 -3.45
C ALA A 36 -16.88 1.66 -1.91
N GLY A 37 -15.72 1.49 -1.27
CA GLY A 37 -15.54 1.55 0.19
C GLY A 37 -14.13 1.17 0.61
N ARG A 38 -13.80 1.38 1.89
CA ARG A 38 -12.49 0.98 2.45
C ARG A 38 -12.58 -0.46 3.00
N LEU A 39 -12.83 -1.42 2.12
CA LEU A 39 -13.05 -2.81 2.55
C LEU A 39 -11.74 -3.57 2.79
N THR A 40 -11.73 -4.42 3.81
CA THR A 40 -10.70 -5.43 4.05
C THR A 40 -10.92 -6.69 3.20
N ILE A 41 -9.91 -7.56 3.13
CA ILE A 41 -9.98 -8.88 2.49
C ILE A 41 -11.16 -9.69 3.06
N ASP A 42 -11.30 -9.70 4.38
CA ASP A 42 -12.38 -10.44 5.05
C ASP A 42 -13.76 -9.83 4.78
N GLN A 43 -13.86 -8.50 4.63
CA GLN A 43 -15.12 -7.86 4.24
C GLN A 43 -15.51 -8.18 2.79
N CYS A 44 -14.56 -8.20 1.87
CA CYS A 44 -14.81 -8.65 0.48
C CYS A 44 -15.21 -10.13 0.45
N TYR A 45 -14.48 -10.99 1.16
CA TYR A 45 -14.81 -12.42 1.31
C TYR A 45 -16.25 -12.62 1.79
N ASN A 46 -16.64 -11.94 2.88
CA ASN A 46 -17.97 -12.06 3.46
C ASN A 46 -19.07 -11.53 2.52
N THR A 47 -18.81 -10.44 1.82
CA THR A 47 -19.76 -9.85 0.84
C THR A 47 -20.03 -10.83 -0.30
N TRP A 48 -19.00 -11.49 -0.81
CA TRP A 48 -19.11 -12.43 -1.93
C TRP A 48 -19.63 -13.81 -1.53
N GLN A 49 -19.93 -14.07 -0.25
CA GLN A 49 -20.65 -15.29 0.12
C GLN A 49 -22.13 -15.23 -0.31
N THR A 50 -22.71 -14.05 -0.43
CA THR A 50 -24.15 -13.87 -0.74
C THR A 50 -24.40 -13.00 -1.97
N ARG A 51 -23.44 -12.19 -2.38
CA ARG A 51 -23.48 -11.45 -3.64
C ARG A 51 -22.84 -12.28 -4.76
N GLU A 52 -23.56 -12.47 -5.87
CA GLU A 52 -23.08 -13.15 -7.08
C GLU A 52 -22.02 -12.33 -7.84
N ALA A 53 -20.87 -12.12 -7.20
CA ALA A 53 -19.70 -11.45 -7.74
C ALA A 53 -18.46 -11.96 -7.00
N SER A 54 -17.29 -11.83 -7.61
CA SER A 54 -15.99 -12.14 -6.98
C SER A 54 -14.86 -11.50 -7.76
N ALA A 55 -13.67 -11.39 -7.16
CA ALA A 55 -12.43 -11.04 -7.85
C ALA A 55 -11.29 -11.97 -7.39
N HIS A 56 -10.20 -12.01 -8.16
CA HIS A 56 -9.08 -12.89 -7.82
C HIS A 56 -8.28 -12.32 -6.66
N TYR A 57 -8.05 -11.00 -6.68
CA TYR A 57 -7.27 -10.31 -5.66
C TYR A 57 -8.01 -9.11 -5.07
N GLN A 58 -7.71 -8.82 -3.80
CA GLN A 58 -8.12 -7.63 -3.07
C GLN A 58 -6.88 -6.91 -2.53
N VAL A 59 -6.77 -5.61 -2.79
CA VAL A 59 -5.74 -4.73 -2.23
C VAL A 59 -6.36 -3.84 -1.15
N GLU A 60 -5.98 -4.05 0.10
CA GLU A 60 -6.46 -3.25 1.23
C GLU A 60 -5.88 -1.83 1.22
N HIS A 61 -6.45 -0.99 2.09
CA HIS A 61 -6.08 0.42 2.22
C HIS A 61 -4.58 0.64 2.54
N GLY A 62 -4.01 -0.23 3.37
CA GLY A 62 -2.58 -0.24 3.71
C GLY A 62 -1.69 -1.03 2.74
N GLY A 63 -2.25 -1.52 1.62
CA GLY A 63 -1.50 -2.25 0.60
C GLY A 63 -1.33 -3.76 0.84
N ARG A 64 -1.94 -4.34 1.88
CA ARG A 64 -2.01 -5.79 2.07
C ARG A 64 -2.84 -6.43 0.97
N ILE A 65 -2.37 -7.54 0.41
CA ILE A 65 -3.03 -8.22 -0.72
C ILE A 65 -3.55 -9.58 -0.29
N GLY A 66 -4.83 -9.85 -0.56
CA GLY A 66 -5.43 -11.17 -0.39
C GLY A 66 -5.83 -11.80 -1.73
N GLN A 67 -5.67 -13.11 -1.88
CA GLN A 67 -6.25 -13.88 -2.97
C GLN A 67 -7.59 -14.50 -2.53
N LEU A 68 -8.64 -14.33 -3.33
CA LEU A 68 -10.00 -14.79 -3.03
C LEU A 68 -10.53 -15.80 -4.06
N VAL A 69 -10.01 -15.79 -5.28
CA VAL A 69 -10.27 -16.81 -6.30
C VAL A 69 -8.94 -17.24 -6.89
N ASN A 70 -8.73 -18.54 -7.06
CA ASN A 70 -7.52 -19.05 -7.70
C ASN A 70 -7.43 -18.52 -9.14
N ASP A 71 -6.25 -18.15 -9.60
CA ASP A 71 -6.06 -17.64 -10.98
C ASP A 71 -6.44 -18.67 -12.06
N SER A 72 -6.38 -19.97 -11.73
CA SER A 72 -6.83 -21.05 -12.60
C SER A 72 -8.34 -21.07 -12.83
N ASP A 73 -9.11 -20.45 -11.93
CA ASP A 73 -10.55 -20.37 -11.97
C ASP A 73 -11.01 -19.00 -12.50
N THR A 74 -12.31 -18.89 -12.77
CA THR A 74 -12.94 -17.69 -13.32
C THR A 74 -13.71 -16.95 -12.23
N ALA A 75 -13.17 -15.83 -11.75
CA ALA A 75 -13.92 -14.91 -10.88
C ALA A 75 -15.00 -14.14 -11.68
N TRP A 76 -16.10 -13.79 -11.02
CA TRP A 76 -17.24 -13.10 -11.62
C TRP A 76 -17.17 -11.59 -11.36
N HIS A 77 -16.22 -10.89 -12.01
CA HIS A 77 -15.93 -9.50 -11.68
C HIS A 77 -16.35 -8.47 -12.74
N ALA A 78 -16.33 -8.81 -14.04
CA ALA A 78 -16.36 -7.82 -15.12
C ALA A 78 -17.76 -7.52 -15.66
N GLY A 79 -18.79 -8.29 -15.29
CA GLY A 79 -20.10 -8.26 -15.93
C GLY A 79 -20.12 -8.72 -17.39
N ASP A 80 -18.97 -9.17 -17.92
CA ASP A 80 -18.78 -9.71 -19.25
C ASP A 80 -18.07 -11.07 -19.16
N TRP A 81 -18.69 -12.11 -19.70
CA TRP A 81 -18.24 -13.50 -19.48
C TRP A 81 -16.89 -13.79 -20.12
N GLU A 82 -16.68 -13.35 -21.36
CA GLU A 82 -15.40 -13.55 -22.05
C GLU A 82 -14.26 -12.80 -21.32
N THR A 83 -14.54 -11.62 -20.77
CA THR A 83 -13.57 -10.90 -19.95
C THR A 83 -13.28 -11.62 -18.64
N ASN A 84 -14.27 -12.18 -17.94
CA ASN A 84 -14.02 -13.01 -16.75
C ASN A 84 -13.09 -14.20 -17.12
N LEU A 85 -13.41 -14.93 -18.20
CA LEU A 85 -12.63 -16.08 -18.68
C LEU A 85 -11.20 -15.75 -19.11
N THR A 86 -10.90 -14.50 -19.47
CA THR A 86 -9.60 -14.08 -20.03
C THR A 86 -8.83 -13.11 -19.14
N SER A 87 -9.32 -12.77 -17.96
CA SER A 87 -8.66 -11.77 -17.12
C SER A 87 -8.55 -12.12 -15.64
N ILE A 88 -7.58 -11.46 -14.99
CA ILE A 88 -7.47 -11.39 -13.54
C ILE A 88 -8.12 -10.06 -13.08
N GLY A 89 -9.15 -10.16 -12.25
CA GLY A 89 -9.78 -9.02 -11.57
C GLY A 89 -9.11 -8.67 -10.25
N ILE A 90 -8.79 -7.38 -10.05
CA ILE A 90 -8.20 -6.84 -8.81
C ILE A 90 -9.09 -5.74 -8.24
N GLU A 91 -9.56 -5.94 -7.01
CA GLU A 91 -10.33 -4.97 -6.23
C GLU A 91 -9.42 -4.11 -5.35
N HIS A 92 -9.69 -2.81 -5.28
CA HIS A 92 -8.87 -1.83 -4.55
C HIS A 92 -9.71 -1.08 -3.52
N ALA A 93 -9.29 -1.14 -2.26
CA ALA A 93 -9.92 -0.39 -1.19
C ALA A 93 -9.81 1.13 -1.43
N ASN A 94 -10.92 1.83 -1.23
CA ASN A 94 -10.95 3.27 -1.38
C ASN A 94 -10.37 4.00 -0.16
N GLU A 95 -9.74 5.16 -0.41
CA GLU A 95 -9.45 6.21 0.57
C GLU A 95 -10.72 7.01 0.86
N ARG A 96 -11.37 7.51 -0.20
CA ARG A 96 -12.58 8.35 -0.12
C ARG A 96 -13.77 7.67 -0.77
N THR A 97 -14.96 8.00 -0.29
CA THR A 97 -16.24 7.57 -0.87
C THR A 97 -16.68 8.52 -1.99
N ALA A 98 -17.94 8.40 -2.44
CA ALA A 98 -18.52 9.31 -3.42
C ALA A 98 -18.38 10.79 -2.99
N PRO A 99 -18.14 11.71 -3.94
CA PRO A 99 -17.97 11.46 -5.38
C PRO A 99 -16.53 11.12 -5.79
N ASP A 100 -15.57 11.23 -4.88
CA ASP A 100 -14.15 11.22 -5.22
C ASP A 100 -13.60 9.84 -5.54
N TRP A 101 -14.02 8.80 -4.81
CA TRP A 101 -13.61 7.41 -5.04
C TRP A 101 -12.09 7.20 -5.21
N THR A 102 -11.28 8.03 -4.58
CA THR A 102 -9.81 7.89 -4.62
C THR A 102 -9.38 6.65 -3.85
N ILE A 103 -8.21 6.12 -4.19
CA ILE A 103 -7.50 5.09 -3.41
C ILE A 103 -6.27 5.72 -2.75
N SER A 104 -5.78 5.09 -1.67
CA SER A 104 -4.58 5.57 -0.97
C SER A 104 -3.32 5.34 -1.82
N ASP A 105 -2.21 5.98 -1.44
CA ASP A 105 -0.91 5.76 -2.08
C ASP A 105 -0.43 4.31 -1.91
N ALA A 106 -0.68 3.69 -0.75
CA ALA A 106 -0.32 2.31 -0.46
C ALA A 106 -1.13 1.32 -1.29
N THR A 107 -2.45 1.53 -1.42
CA THR A 107 -3.29 0.72 -2.32
C THR A 107 -2.86 0.88 -3.78
N LEU A 108 -2.49 2.10 -4.19
CA LEU A 108 -2.02 2.39 -5.54
C LEU A 108 -0.70 1.68 -5.84
N ASP A 109 0.28 1.76 -4.93
CA ASP A 109 1.59 1.13 -5.07
C ASP A 109 1.50 -0.40 -5.12
N ALA A 110 0.80 -0.99 -4.14
CA ALA A 110 0.63 -2.44 -4.03
C ALA A 110 -0.15 -3.01 -5.22
N GLY A 111 -1.23 -2.35 -5.64
CA GLY A 111 -1.98 -2.72 -6.84
C GLY A 111 -1.11 -2.66 -8.10
N ALA A 112 -0.34 -1.58 -8.27
CA ALA A 112 0.55 -1.44 -9.41
C ALA A 112 1.65 -2.52 -9.45
N HIS A 113 2.21 -2.89 -8.30
CA HIS A 113 3.18 -3.99 -8.20
C HIS A 113 2.52 -5.34 -8.54
N LEU A 114 1.31 -5.58 -8.02
CA LEU A 114 0.55 -6.78 -8.34
C LEU A 114 0.29 -6.91 -9.85
N VAL A 115 -0.12 -5.83 -10.52
CA VAL A 115 -0.29 -5.82 -11.98
C VAL A 115 1.01 -6.18 -12.70
N ALA A 116 2.14 -5.61 -12.27
CA ALA A 116 3.44 -5.93 -12.84
C ALA A 116 3.81 -7.41 -12.67
N ALA A 117 3.56 -7.96 -11.47
CA ALA A 117 3.80 -9.35 -11.15
C ALA A 117 2.94 -10.29 -12.01
N ILE A 118 1.63 -10.01 -12.15
CA ILE A 118 0.71 -10.77 -13.00
C ILE A 118 1.16 -10.72 -14.46
N CYS A 119 1.51 -9.53 -14.95
CA CYS A 119 2.00 -9.37 -16.32
C CYS A 119 3.28 -10.17 -16.60
N ARG A 120 4.19 -10.30 -15.63
CA ARG A 120 5.40 -11.13 -15.75
C ARG A 120 5.06 -12.62 -15.69
N TYR A 121 4.33 -13.03 -14.67
CA TYR A 121 4.01 -14.43 -14.40
C TYR A 121 3.27 -15.09 -15.57
N TYR A 122 2.29 -14.38 -16.16
CA TYR A 122 1.51 -14.86 -17.30
C TYR A 122 2.06 -14.44 -18.67
N GLY A 123 3.18 -13.72 -18.73
CA GLY A 123 3.77 -13.28 -19.99
C GLY A 123 2.88 -12.32 -20.80
N LEU A 124 2.12 -11.45 -20.13
CA LEU A 124 1.18 -10.49 -20.75
C LEU A 124 1.90 -9.29 -21.42
N GLY A 125 3.22 -9.21 -21.27
CA GLY A 125 4.02 -8.06 -21.67
C GLY A 125 3.97 -6.92 -20.66
N ARG A 126 4.74 -5.86 -20.91
CA ARG A 126 4.82 -4.68 -20.04
C ARG A 126 3.43 -4.05 -19.83
N PRO A 127 3.02 -3.66 -18.61
CA PRO A 127 1.71 -3.08 -18.34
C PRO A 127 1.44 -1.84 -19.19
N GLN A 128 0.31 -1.85 -19.91
CA GLN A 128 -0.16 -0.79 -20.79
C GLN A 128 -1.68 -0.66 -20.63
N TRP A 129 -2.09 0.54 -20.20
CA TRP A 129 -3.50 0.89 -20.09
C TRP A 129 -4.21 0.74 -21.43
N GLN A 130 -5.41 0.18 -21.41
CA GLN A 130 -6.24 -0.11 -22.59
C GLN A 130 -5.59 -1.06 -23.61
N LYS A 131 -4.62 -1.88 -23.18
CA LYS A 131 -4.02 -2.95 -24.00
C LYS A 131 -3.98 -4.29 -23.28
N ASN A 132 -3.36 -4.34 -22.10
CA ASN A 132 -3.30 -5.53 -21.25
C ASN A 132 -3.70 -5.23 -19.79
N VAL A 133 -4.00 -3.97 -19.48
CA VAL A 133 -4.62 -3.52 -18.23
C VAL A 133 -5.82 -2.65 -18.58
N PHE A 134 -6.97 -2.92 -18.00
CA PHE A 134 -8.24 -2.26 -18.29
C PHE A 134 -8.98 -1.94 -16.99
N GLY A 135 -9.96 -1.04 -17.05
CA GLY A 135 -10.89 -0.79 -15.97
C GLY A 135 -12.20 -1.56 -16.18
N HIS A 136 -12.93 -1.81 -15.10
CA HIS A 136 -14.23 -2.48 -15.22
C HIS A 136 -15.18 -1.79 -16.22
N ARG A 137 -15.21 -0.46 -16.25
CA ARG A 137 -16.05 0.31 -17.19
C ARG A 137 -15.70 0.16 -18.68
N ASP A 138 -14.57 -0.46 -19.02
CA ASP A 138 -14.27 -0.81 -20.42
C ASP A 138 -15.17 -1.96 -20.93
N PHE A 139 -15.78 -2.74 -20.02
CA PHE A 139 -16.58 -3.94 -20.35
C PHE A 139 -18.03 -3.87 -19.89
N SER A 140 -18.33 -3.07 -18.86
CA SER A 140 -19.67 -2.93 -18.29
C SER A 140 -20.05 -1.48 -18.05
N SER A 141 -21.36 -1.17 -18.07
CA SER A 141 -21.87 0.16 -17.76
C SER A 141 -21.82 0.44 -16.25
N THR A 142 -20.67 0.90 -15.75
CA THR A 142 -20.41 1.18 -14.33
C THR A 142 -19.50 2.40 -14.14
N SER A 143 -19.52 3.00 -12.95
CA SER A 143 -18.55 4.02 -12.54
C SER A 143 -17.22 3.44 -12.06
N CYS A 144 -17.15 2.13 -11.81
CA CYS A 144 -15.94 1.41 -11.44
C CYS A 144 -14.90 1.47 -12.59
N PRO A 145 -13.60 1.73 -12.31
CA PRO A 145 -12.91 1.75 -11.02
C PRO A 145 -12.80 3.14 -10.33
N GLY A 146 -13.72 4.07 -10.60
CA GLY A 146 -13.68 5.40 -9.99
C GLY A 146 -12.43 6.18 -10.38
N ALA A 147 -11.76 6.81 -9.41
CA ALA A 147 -10.59 7.65 -9.66
C ALA A 147 -9.41 6.91 -10.31
N LEU A 148 -9.36 5.58 -10.19
CA LEU A 148 -8.35 4.74 -10.86
C LEU A 148 -8.44 4.78 -12.39
N TYR A 149 -9.58 5.20 -12.96
CA TYR A 149 -9.75 5.25 -14.42
C TYR A 149 -9.26 6.56 -15.04
N ASP A 150 -9.34 7.66 -14.29
CA ASP A 150 -9.09 9.02 -14.79
C ASP A 150 -7.91 9.69 -14.07
N ARG A 151 -8.04 9.95 -12.77
CA ARG A 151 -7.15 10.82 -12.00
C ARG A 151 -5.90 10.10 -11.51
N GLN A 152 -6.00 8.81 -11.20
CA GLN A 152 -4.91 8.02 -10.60
C GLN A 152 -4.25 7.06 -11.59
N ILE A 153 -4.82 6.85 -12.79
CA ILE A 153 -4.32 5.85 -13.76
C ILE A 153 -2.88 6.13 -14.22
N GLY A 154 -2.53 7.40 -14.44
CA GLY A 154 -1.20 7.78 -14.91
C GLY A 154 -0.10 7.33 -13.94
N GLU A 155 -0.30 7.61 -12.65
CA GLU A 155 0.65 7.22 -11.60
C GLU A 155 0.64 5.70 -11.37
N TYR A 156 -0.54 5.08 -11.36
CA TYR A 156 -0.69 3.63 -11.24
C TYR A 156 0.10 2.90 -12.34
N MET A 157 -0.08 3.30 -13.60
CA MET A 157 0.62 2.70 -14.72
C MET A 157 2.11 2.98 -14.72
N ARG A 158 2.54 4.19 -14.32
CA ARG A 158 3.95 4.53 -14.15
C ARG A 158 4.63 3.58 -13.16
N ARG A 159 4.00 3.30 -12.01
CA ARG A 159 4.51 2.35 -11.02
C ARG A 159 4.47 0.92 -11.56
N ALA A 160 3.37 0.47 -12.16
CA ALA A 160 3.26 -0.90 -12.67
C ALA A 160 4.34 -1.19 -13.72
N GLN A 161 4.60 -0.23 -14.60
CA GLN A 161 5.67 -0.32 -15.59
C GLN A 161 7.06 -0.36 -14.95
N ALA A 162 7.34 0.50 -13.97
CA ALA A 162 8.62 0.49 -13.29
C ALA A 162 8.85 -0.84 -12.53
N TYR A 163 7.85 -1.37 -11.81
CA TYR A 163 7.90 -2.71 -11.22
C TYR A 163 8.18 -3.78 -12.27
N TYR A 164 7.52 -3.71 -13.42
CA TYR A 164 7.72 -4.65 -14.53
C TYR A 164 9.13 -4.55 -15.14
N ASP A 165 9.73 -3.36 -15.14
CA ASP A 165 11.08 -3.12 -15.64
C ASP A 165 12.17 -3.47 -14.60
N GLY A 166 11.78 -3.97 -13.43
CA GLY A 166 12.71 -4.39 -12.36
C GLY A 166 13.15 -3.26 -11.45
N GLN A 167 12.52 -2.10 -11.61
CA GLN A 167 12.65 -0.99 -10.68
C GLN A 167 11.64 -1.20 -9.56
N ASN A 168 11.93 -0.73 -8.37
CA ASN A 168 10.96 -0.73 -7.29
C ASN A 168 10.43 0.69 -7.16
N PRO A 169 9.42 1.18 -7.89
CA PRO A 169 8.96 2.57 -7.81
C PRO A 169 8.26 2.94 -6.50
N GLY A 170 7.88 1.97 -5.66
CA GLY A 170 7.49 2.21 -4.26
C GLY A 170 8.69 2.58 -3.40
N THR A 171 9.89 2.19 -3.83
CA THR A 171 11.10 3.01 -3.65
C THR A 171 11.23 3.95 -4.84
N VAL A 172 10.58 5.12 -4.80
CA VAL A 172 11.19 6.21 -5.58
C VAL A 172 12.63 6.22 -5.13
N SER A 173 13.52 5.82 -6.04
CA SER A 173 14.93 6.09 -5.92
C SER A 173 14.93 7.61 -5.92
N THR A 174 14.90 8.16 -4.71
CA THR A 174 15.44 9.46 -4.42
C THR A 174 16.94 9.35 -4.68
N ALA A 175 17.29 9.20 -5.97
CA ALA A 175 18.25 10.10 -6.55
C ALA A 175 17.64 11.53 -6.57
N THR A 176 17.14 12.00 -5.42
CA THR A 176 17.54 13.32 -4.96
C THR A 176 19.05 13.25 -4.96
N ALA A 177 19.65 14.12 -5.77
CA ALA A 177 21.06 14.42 -5.70
C ALA A 177 21.54 14.29 -4.25
N LYS A 178 22.58 13.47 -4.04
CA LYS A 178 23.46 13.56 -2.88
C LYS A 178 23.52 15.05 -2.48
N PRO A 179 23.04 15.47 -1.30
CA PRO A 179 23.37 16.79 -0.83
C PRO A 179 24.88 16.84 -0.80
N ALA A 180 25.43 17.78 -1.58
CA ALA A 180 26.85 18.11 -1.50
C ALA A 180 27.20 18.24 -0.02
N SER A 181 28.23 17.49 0.41
CA SER A 181 29.07 17.69 1.60
C SER A 181 28.66 18.84 2.54
N GLY A 182 27.49 18.71 3.17
CA GLY A 182 26.92 19.62 4.15
C GLY A 182 26.62 18.80 5.40
N GLY A 183 26.97 19.33 6.57
CA GLY A 183 26.89 18.60 7.84
C GLY A 183 25.52 17.98 8.12
N LYS A 184 25.50 16.94 8.96
CA LYS A 184 24.26 16.29 9.39
C LYS A 184 23.27 17.35 9.94
N PRO A 185 21.97 17.27 9.63
CA PRO A 185 20.98 18.20 10.16
C PRO A 185 20.93 18.12 11.70
N ALA A 186 20.49 19.22 12.34
CA ALA A 186 20.27 19.23 13.78
C ALA A 186 19.12 18.30 14.16
N LEU A 187 19.26 17.59 15.28
CA LEU A 187 18.20 16.74 15.81
C LEU A 187 16.98 17.59 16.22
N PRO A 188 15.74 17.19 15.89
CA PRO A 188 14.54 17.92 16.32
C PRO A 188 14.47 18.10 17.83
N ALA A 189 13.92 19.23 18.27
CA ALA A 189 13.66 19.47 19.68
C ALA A 189 12.62 18.46 20.21
N ASN A 190 12.83 17.94 21.42
CA ASN A 190 12.02 16.87 22.05
C ASN A 190 12.12 15.49 21.40
N TYR A 191 13.12 15.27 20.52
CA TYR A 191 13.41 13.92 20.06
C TYR A 191 13.63 12.99 21.28
N PRO A 192 13.09 11.76 21.31
CA PRO A 192 12.99 10.93 22.51
C PRO A 192 14.35 10.30 22.88
N LEU A 193 15.32 11.14 23.19
CA LEU A 193 16.67 10.79 23.60
C LEU A 193 17.08 11.63 24.83
N PRO A 194 17.42 11.00 25.98
CA PRO A 194 17.35 9.55 26.24
C PRO A 194 15.92 9.00 26.11
N TRP A 195 15.80 7.69 25.90
CA TRP A 195 14.50 7.03 25.71
C TRP A 195 13.59 7.26 26.93
N PRO A 196 12.42 7.89 26.77
CA PRO A 196 11.62 8.35 27.91
C PRO A 196 10.54 7.36 28.34
N LEU A 197 10.21 6.37 27.51
CA LEU A 197 9.09 5.47 27.76
C LEU A 197 9.49 4.31 28.68
N PRO A 198 8.55 3.76 29.48
CA PRO A 198 8.80 2.58 30.30
C PRO A 198 9.23 1.37 29.46
N GLN A 199 9.80 0.35 30.12
CA GLN A 199 10.12 -0.90 29.45
C GLN A 199 8.84 -1.54 28.87
N GLY A 200 8.90 -1.93 27.59
CA GLY A 200 7.76 -2.53 26.88
C GLY A 200 6.89 -1.51 26.14
N HIS A 201 7.11 -0.21 26.32
CA HIS A 201 6.35 0.85 25.66
C HIS A 201 7.09 1.38 24.42
N TYR A 202 6.32 1.84 23.44
CA TYR A 202 6.80 2.32 22.14
C TYR A 202 6.01 3.53 21.65
N TYR A 203 6.53 4.25 20.67
CA TYR A 203 5.72 5.22 19.92
C TYR A 203 5.06 4.50 18.75
N GLY A 204 3.75 4.60 18.63
CA GLY A 204 2.96 3.85 17.67
C GLY A 204 1.56 4.44 17.52
N PRO A 205 0.63 3.76 16.80
CA PRO A 205 -0.70 4.29 16.53
C PRO A 205 -1.41 4.85 17.76
N VAL A 206 -2.06 6.01 17.60
CA VAL A 206 -2.80 6.72 18.66
C VAL A 206 -4.00 5.92 19.20
N ASP A 207 -4.53 5.02 18.39
CA ASP A 207 -5.58 4.05 18.71
C ASP A 207 -5.03 2.67 19.09
N GLY A 208 -3.72 2.57 19.31
CA GLY A 208 -3.04 1.37 19.74
C GLY A 208 -3.34 0.96 21.20
N PRO A 209 -2.75 -0.15 21.66
CA PRO A 209 -2.85 -0.60 23.05
C PRO A 209 -2.21 0.40 24.04
N GLU A 210 -2.40 0.20 25.35
CA GLU A 210 -1.95 1.13 26.41
C GLU A 210 -0.44 1.42 26.39
N ASP A 211 0.36 0.49 25.86
CA ASP A 211 1.81 0.61 25.67
C ASP A 211 2.22 1.37 24.39
N SER A 212 1.25 1.78 23.55
CA SER A 212 1.44 2.62 22.36
C SER A 212 1.27 4.11 22.69
N HIS A 213 2.35 4.87 22.58
CA HIS A 213 2.38 6.31 22.81
C HIS A 213 2.22 7.07 21.49
N GLY A 214 0.99 7.24 21.03
CA GLY A 214 0.68 7.87 19.74
C GLY A 214 0.28 9.33 19.77
N GLY A 215 0.42 10.04 20.89
CA GLY A 215 -0.01 11.44 20.98
C GLY A 215 -1.47 11.63 21.40
N TYR A 216 -2.08 10.57 21.96
CA TYR A 216 -3.42 10.61 22.55
C TYR A 216 -3.42 11.60 23.72
N TYR A 217 -2.41 11.49 24.59
CA TYR A 217 -2.17 12.47 25.63
C TYR A 217 -1.39 13.66 25.09
N ALA A 218 -1.84 14.88 25.41
CA ALA A 218 -1.20 16.11 24.93
C ALA A 218 0.30 16.21 25.30
N ALA A 219 0.72 15.56 26.39
CA ALA A 219 2.11 15.50 26.83
C ALA A 219 3.03 14.69 25.91
N GLU A 220 2.50 13.76 25.12
CA GLU A 220 3.27 12.90 24.21
C GLU A 220 3.51 13.55 22.84
N ARG A 221 2.60 14.45 22.44
CA ARG A 221 2.62 15.09 21.11
C ARG A 221 3.94 15.75 20.74
N PRO A 222 4.68 16.43 21.65
CA PRO A 222 6.00 16.97 21.33
C PRO A 222 7.01 15.92 20.87
N GLN A 223 6.97 14.71 21.43
CA GLN A 223 7.89 13.63 21.09
C GLN A 223 7.47 12.91 19.81
N VAL A 224 6.19 12.63 19.65
CA VAL A 224 5.63 12.10 18.38
C VAL A 224 5.95 13.04 17.23
N ARG A 225 5.74 14.35 17.45
CA ARG A 225 6.08 15.39 16.48
C ARG A 225 7.57 15.38 16.15
N ALA A 226 8.44 15.28 17.15
CA ALA A 226 9.88 15.24 16.92
C ALA A 226 10.31 14.01 16.08
N ILE A 227 9.66 12.85 16.25
CA ILE A 227 9.88 11.66 15.42
C ILE A 227 9.41 11.93 13.98
N GLN A 228 8.21 12.45 13.79
CA GLN A 228 7.67 12.83 12.49
C GLN A 228 8.60 13.82 11.75
N GLN A 229 9.10 14.83 12.45
CA GLN A 229 10.08 15.79 11.92
C GLN A 229 11.39 15.13 11.51
N ALA A 230 11.89 14.18 12.31
CA ALA A 230 13.08 13.44 11.97
C ALA A 230 12.88 12.56 10.71
N LEU A 231 11.70 11.94 10.56
CA LEU A 231 11.34 11.15 9.38
C LEU A 231 11.24 12.04 8.12
N ILE A 232 10.65 13.23 8.22
CA ILE A 232 10.64 14.23 7.14
C ILE A 232 12.07 14.63 6.76
N ALA A 233 12.89 15.00 7.75
CA ALA A 233 14.28 15.41 7.54
C ALA A 233 15.14 14.32 6.87
N CYS A 234 14.82 13.05 7.13
CA CYS A 234 15.51 11.91 6.52
C CYS A 234 14.90 11.47 5.18
N GLY A 235 13.79 12.08 4.74
CA GLY A 235 13.15 11.78 3.45
C GLY A 235 12.24 10.54 3.48
N TYR A 236 11.82 10.06 4.65
CA TYR A 236 10.92 8.91 4.78
C TYR A 236 9.43 9.29 4.65
N VAL A 237 9.13 10.57 4.43
CA VAL A 237 7.78 11.09 4.17
C VAL A 237 7.72 11.63 2.74
N PRO A 238 7.26 10.83 1.76
CA PRO A 238 7.27 11.23 0.35
C PRO A 238 6.48 12.51 0.09
N GLY A 239 7.07 13.43 -0.68
CA GLY A 239 6.44 14.70 -1.05
C GLY A 239 6.45 15.78 0.04
N ILE A 240 6.96 15.49 1.24
CA ILE A 240 7.07 16.45 2.34
C ILE A 240 8.53 16.59 2.73
N THR A 241 9.06 17.80 2.56
CA THR A 241 10.47 18.13 2.86
C THR A 241 10.60 19.20 3.94
N ASP A 242 9.53 19.94 4.21
CA ASP A 242 9.46 20.92 5.28
C ASP A 242 9.16 20.24 6.63
N THR A 243 10.14 20.21 7.53
CA THR A 243 9.99 19.65 8.88
C THR A 243 9.02 20.43 9.76
N SER A 244 8.62 21.63 9.37
CA SER A 244 7.58 22.40 10.07
C SER A 244 6.16 22.13 9.56
N SER A 245 6.03 21.30 8.51
CA SER A 245 4.76 20.89 7.91
C SER A 245 3.75 20.43 8.96
N SER A 246 2.47 20.73 8.70
CA SER A 246 1.33 20.25 9.50
C SER A 246 1.18 18.73 9.48
N TRP A 247 1.91 18.01 8.62
CA TRP A 247 2.02 16.56 8.69
C TRP A 247 2.69 16.09 9.98
N ALA A 248 3.64 16.88 10.52
CA ALA A 248 4.21 16.64 11.83
C ALA A 248 3.37 17.34 12.91
N ASP A 249 2.18 16.78 13.16
CA ASP A 249 1.17 17.30 14.09
C ASP A 249 1.29 16.74 15.52
N GLY A 250 2.13 15.72 15.72
CA GLY A 250 2.28 15.04 16.99
C GLY A 250 1.21 13.98 17.26
N VAL A 251 0.46 13.55 16.24
CA VAL A 251 -0.49 12.44 16.32
C VAL A 251 -0.04 11.30 15.42
N TRP A 252 0.13 10.12 16.00
CA TRP A 252 0.61 8.96 15.30
C TRP A 252 -0.53 8.20 14.65
N GLU A 253 -0.84 8.58 13.42
CA GLU A 253 -1.80 7.87 12.57
C GLU A 253 -1.06 7.03 11.51
N GLN A 254 -1.82 6.30 10.68
CA GLN A 254 -1.27 5.44 9.63
C GLN A 254 -0.16 6.08 8.77
N PRO A 255 -0.22 7.38 8.38
CA PRO A 255 0.89 8.00 7.65
C PRO A 255 2.23 7.97 8.40
N THR A 256 2.20 8.12 9.74
CA THR A 256 3.41 8.04 10.57
C THR A 256 3.91 6.60 10.65
N THR A 257 3.00 5.64 10.81
CA THR A 257 3.30 4.19 10.74
C THR A 257 4.01 3.85 9.42
N ASP A 258 3.47 4.29 8.28
CA ASP A 258 4.05 4.03 6.97
C ASP A 258 5.45 4.65 6.82
N ALA A 259 5.65 5.86 7.33
CA ALA A 259 6.96 6.52 7.33
C ALA A 259 7.98 5.75 8.19
N VAL A 260 7.55 5.23 9.35
CA VAL A 260 8.40 4.37 10.19
C VAL A 260 8.72 3.04 9.50
N VAL A 261 7.76 2.40 8.84
CA VAL A 261 8.02 1.17 8.06
C VAL A 261 9.06 1.43 6.97
N ARG A 262 8.98 2.56 6.24
CA ARG A 262 9.99 2.94 5.24
C ARG A 262 11.37 3.10 5.87
N PHE A 263 11.45 3.82 6.99
CA PHE A 263 12.69 3.98 7.75
C PHE A 263 13.26 2.62 8.21
N GLN A 264 12.44 1.77 8.82
CA GLN A 264 12.87 0.47 9.33
C GLN A 264 13.33 -0.44 8.19
N ARG A 265 12.70 -0.38 7.02
CA ARG A 265 13.11 -1.21 5.86
C ARG A 265 14.46 -0.78 5.30
N ASP A 266 14.72 0.53 5.31
CA ASP A 266 15.97 1.10 4.84
C ASP A 266 17.12 0.84 5.82
N MET A 267 16.88 1.10 7.11
CA MET A 267 17.95 1.15 8.11
C MET A 267 18.04 -0.10 8.99
N ARG A 268 16.98 -0.90 9.06
CA ARG A 268 16.85 -2.08 9.92
C ARG A 268 16.17 -3.28 9.25
N PRO A 269 16.51 -3.64 7.99
CA PRO A 269 15.80 -4.67 7.22
C PRO A 269 15.80 -6.05 7.87
N THR A 270 16.76 -6.34 8.75
CA THR A 270 16.87 -7.59 9.53
C THR A 270 16.83 -7.35 11.04
N GLY A 271 16.56 -6.11 11.46
CA GLY A 271 16.71 -5.66 12.84
C GLY A 271 15.41 -5.59 13.64
N THR A 272 14.26 -5.73 12.98
CA THR A 272 12.94 -5.64 13.62
C THR A 272 11.91 -6.52 12.90
N ASP A 273 11.00 -7.10 13.68
CA ASP A 273 9.75 -7.71 13.24
C ASP A 273 8.53 -6.81 13.58
N ARG A 274 8.76 -5.68 14.26
CA ARG A 274 7.76 -4.73 14.76
C ARG A 274 7.59 -3.55 13.81
N TRP A 275 7.06 -3.86 12.64
CA TRP A 275 6.91 -2.90 11.54
C TRP A 275 5.89 -1.80 11.85
N GLY A 276 6.35 -0.55 11.84
CA GLY A 276 5.50 0.63 12.06
C GLY A 276 5.38 1.06 13.53
N GLU A 277 5.93 0.28 14.45
CA GLU A 277 6.17 0.67 15.84
C GLU A 277 7.57 1.25 15.96
N PHE A 278 7.76 2.31 16.76
CA PHE A 278 9.05 2.97 16.92
C PHE A 278 9.58 2.75 18.34
N TRP A 279 10.67 2.00 18.43
CA TRP A 279 11.29 1.54 19.68
C TRP A 279 12.60 2.27 20.00
N ALA A 280 13.19 1.96 21.16
CA ALA A 280 14.42 2.62 21.61
C ALA A 280 15.62 2.42 20.66
N ASP A 281 15.70 1.27 20.00
CA ASP A 281 16.72 0.93 19.01
C ASP A 281 16.46 1.64 17.66
N ASP A 282 15.19 1.83 17.28
CA ASP A 282 14.80 2.68 16.16
C ASP A 282 15.21 4.15 16.40
N CYS A 283 14.96 4.64 17.62
CA CYS A 283 15.37 5.98 18.06
C CYS A 283 16.89 6.18 17.94
N GLN A 284 17.68 5.22 18.42
CA GLN A 284 19.15 5.27 18.30
C GLN A 284 19.61 5.21 16.84
N THR A 285 18.97 4.36 16.03
CA THR A 285 19.32 4.20 14.62
C THR A 285 19.05 5.49 13.84
N LEU A 286 17.86 6.07 14.01
CA LEU A 286 17.47 7.30 13.33
C LEU A 286 18.26 8.51 13.84
N ARG A 287 18.61 8.58 15.14
CA ARG A 287 19.54 9.57 15.70
C ARG A 287 20.88 9.63 14.96
N GLY A 288 21.36 8.51 14.43
CA GLY A 288 22.61 8.42 13.68
C GLY A 288 22.66 9.33 12.43
N ARG A 289 21.51 9.77 11.93
CA ARG A 289 21.36 10.68 10.78
C ARG A 289 21.55 12.17 11.11
N PHE A 290 21.59 12.53 12.38
CA PHE A 290 21.66 13.92 12.85
C PHE A 290 23.02 14.26 13.49
N ALA A 291 23.34 15.56 13.56
CA ALA A 291 24.52 16.07 14.28
C ALA A 291 24.35 15.87 15.79
#